data_AF-A0AA42PH41-F1
#
_entry.id   AF-A0AA42PH41-F1
#
_cell.length_a   1.000
_cell.length_b   1.000
_cell.length_c   1.000
_cell.angle_alpha   90.00
_cell.angle_beta   90.00
_cell.angle_gamma   90.00
#
_symmetry.space_group_name_H-M   'P 1'
#
loop_
_entity.id
_entity.type
_entity.pdbx_description
1 polymer ?
#
loop_
_entity_poly.entity_id
_entity_poly.type
_entity_poly.pdbx_seq_one_letter_code
_entity_poly.pdbx_strand_id
1 'polypeptide(L)'
;MARVAGRAVIVGFPPDQPWVRDAEVDANGRWHELFGEDYVWLQEHKEFGLVDTAEIVAAFESAGMTVLRFGQGNAALWSSLMGAHFIKVKFPELEPLVSAADRLYNSRVFAGDHSDQPYREYCVAVRLPSDAARLQANPPFRADLDAEATALLSGLAGGLRELAVRTANSEKEWESTARLLDAYIADLAVAKREWGATAAYAQQLQQGKDEADAGWIARHAQWQQREQELQARVADELQQLQSAQDRMAELVETAEAARLQARDVERELEQRLQQRTADYQRSRRKWKAAMVVLALGGLVIGALVGWAVS
;
A
#
# COMPACT_ATOMS: atom_id res chain seq x y z
N MET A 1 59.69 -38.72 47.07
CA MET A 1 59.55 -38.03 45.76
C MET A 1 59.83 -39.04 44.67
N ALA A 2 58.83 -39.35 43.84
CA ALA A 2 59.00 -40.23 42.69
C ALA A 2 59.84 -39.52 41.62
N ARG A 3 60.91 -40.15 41.15
CA ARG A 3 61.77 -39.63 40.09
C ARG A 3 61.04 -39.80 38.75
N VAL A 4 60.26 -38.80 38.34
CA VAL A 4 59.38 -38.87 37.16
C VAL A 4 60.17 -38.99 35.84
N ALA A 5 61.43 -38.57 35.80
CA ALA A 5 62.31 -38.74 34.65
C ALA A 5 63.76 -39.09 35.05
N GLY A 6 64.18 -40.32 34.76
CA GLY A 6 65.51 -40.84 35.12
C GLY A 6 66.63 -40.45 34.15
N ARG A 7 66.33 -40.29 32.85
CA ARG A 7 67.34 -40.19 31.77
C ARG A 7 67.18 -38.97 30.86
N ALA A 8 65.94 -38.65 30.49
CA ALA A 8 65.62 -37.53 29.61
C ALA A 8 64.27 -36.90 29.96
N VAL A 9 64.10 -35.63 29.61
CA VAL A 9 62.83 -34.88 29.61
C VAL A 9 62.69 -34.22 28.25
N ILE A 10 61.49 -34.27 27.66
CA ILE A 10 61.18 -33.62 26.39
C ILE A 10 60.00 -32.70 26.65
N VAL A 11 60.14 -31.42 26.32
CA VAL A 11 59.06 -30.42 26.41
C VAL A 11 58.89 -29.79 25.03
N GLY A 12 57.68 -29.83 24.50
CA GLY A 12 57.33 -29.20 23.24
C GLY A 12 56.35 -28.05 23.47
N PHE A 13 56.65 -26.87 22.96
CA PHE A 13 55.87 -25.66 23.22
C PHE A 13 56.00 -24.65 22.06
N PRO A 14 55.01 -23.74 21.90
CA PRO A 14 55.21 -22.56 21.08
C PRO A 14 56.11 -21.57 21.84
N PRO A 15 57.29 -21.20 21.31
CA PRO A 15 58.20 -20.31 21.99
C PRO A 15 57.68 -18.86 21.95
N ASP A 16 58.02 -18.08 22.96
CA ASP A 16 57.71 -16.65 22.97
C ASP A 16 58.60 -15.88 21.99
N GLN A 17 58.19 -15.87 20.72
CA GLN A 17 58.93 -15.27 19.62
C GLN A 17 57.99 -14.46 18.72
N PRO A 18 58.48 -13.37 18.08
CA PRO A 18 57.63 -12.51 17.25
C PRO A 18 56.87 -13.27 16.15
N TRP A 19 57.54 -14.18 15.44
CA TRP A 19 56.92 -14.94 14.34
C TRP A 19 55.83 -15.91 14.81
N VAL A 20 55.90 -16.40 16.05
CA VAL A 20 54.84 -17.25 16.64
C VAL A 20 53.63 -16.39 16.97
N ARG A 21 53.85 -15.24 17.61
CA ARG A 21 52.77 -14.29 17.91
C ARG A 21 52.06 -13.84 16.63
N ASP A 22 52.81 -13.49 15.59
CA ASP A 22 52.26 -13.09 14.30
C ASP A 22 51.43 -14.23 13.66
N ALA A 23 51.94 -15.47 13.71
CA ALA A 23 51.23 -16.64 13.19
C ALA A 23 49.92 -16.92 13.96
N GLU A 24 49.89 -16.72 15.27
CA GLU A 24 48.68 -16.87 16.09
C GLU A 24 47.68 -15.74 15.87
N VAL A 25 48.15 -14.51 15.68
CA VAL A 25 47.30 -13.38 15.28
C VAL A 25 46.65 -13.66 13.93
N ASP A 26 47.42 -14.13 12.95
CA ASP A 26 46.91 -14.48 11.61
C ASP A 26 45.89 -15.62 11.67
N ALA A 27 46.19 -16.70 12.41
CA ALA A 27 45.28 -17.82 12.58
C ALA A 27 43.98 -17.39 13.27
N ASN A 28 44.08 -16.63 14.37
CA ASN A 28 42.93 -16.12 15.10
C ASN A 28 42.10 -15.15 14.25
N GLY A 29 42.75 -14.27 13.48
CA GLY A 29 42.08 -13.35 12.56
C GLY A 29 41.22 -14.10 11.52
N ARG A 30 41.70 -15.24 11.02
CA ARG A 30 40.93 -16.10 10.10
C ARG A 30 39.73 -16.76 10.76
N TRP A 31 39.89 -17.22 12.00
CA TRP A 31 38.75 -17.74 12.77
C TRP A 31 37.69 -16.65 12.99
N HIS A 32 38.13 -15.45 13.39
CA HIS A 32 37.25 -14.31 13.62
C HIS A 32 36.52 -13.88 12.34
N GLU A 33 37.17 -13.89 11.18
CA GLU A 33 36.55 -13.61 9.87
C GLU A 33 35.40 -14.58 9.54
N LEU A 34 35.50 -15.84 9.97
CA LEU A 34 34.52 -16.90 9.67
C LEU A 34 33.39 -17.02 10.70
N PHE A 35 33.69 -16.76 11.98
CA PHE A 35 32.81 -17.05 13.12
C PHE A 35 32.43 -15.82 13.96
N GLY A 36 33.15 -14.70 13.83
CA GLY A 36 32.88 -13.46 14.57
C GLY A 36 33.32 -13.45 16.03
N GLU A 37 34.11 -14.44 16.45
CA GLU A 37 34.66 -14.58 17.80
C GLU A 37 36.13 -14.99 17.76
N ASP A 38 36.83 -14.99 18.89
CA ASP A 38 38.23 -15.43 18.99
C ASP A 38 38.32 -16.96 19.14
N TYR A 39 39.41 -17.56 18.66
CA TYR A 39 39.62 -19.00 18.77
C TYR A 39 40.10 -19.36 20.19
N VAL A 40 39.29 -20.13 20.90
CA VAL A 40 39.46 -20.41 22.34
C VAL A 40 40.85 -20.92 22.72
N TRP A 41 41.47 -21.76 21.89
CA TRP A 41 42.79 -22.33 22.20
C TRP A 41 43.94 -21.33 22.02
N LEU A 42 43.77 -20.31 21.19
CA LEU A 42 44.75 -19.21 21.07
C LEU A 42 44.49 -18.11 22.08
N GLN A 43 43.27 -18.02 22.62
CA GLN A 43 42.96 -17.11 23.70
C GLN A 43 43.77 -17.43 24.96
N GLU A 44 43.99 -18.71 25.27
CA GLU A 44 44.86 -19.12 26.39
C GLU A 44 46.27 -18.55 26.25
N HIS A 45 46.86 -18.60 25.05
CA HIS A 45 48.19 -18.03 24.79
C HIS A 45 48.21 -16.50 24.89
N LYS A 46 47.11 -15.83 24.53
CA LYS A 46 46.97 -14.37 24.72
C LYS A 46 46.88 -14.01 26.21
N GLU A 47 46.19 -14.83 27.01
CA GLU A 47 45.95 -14.57 28.43
C GLU A 47 47.16 -14.89 29.31
N PHE A 48 47.83 -16.02 29.06
CA PHE A 48 48.94 -16.51 29.89
C PHE A 48 50.33 -16.28 29.28
N GLY A 49 50.38 -15.84 28.02
CA GLY A 49 51.62 -15.67 27.27
C GLY A 49 52.14 -16.96 26.65
N LEU A 50 53.17 -16.80 25.83
CA LEU A 50 53.94 -17.89 25.24
C LEU A 50 55.12 -18.27 26.15
N VAL A 51 55.76 -19.39 25.85
CA VAL A 51 56.78 -19.97 26.72
C VAL A 51 58.15 -19.32 26.50
N ASP A 52 58.74 -18.79 27.58
CA ASP A 52 60.14 -18.35 27.56
C ASP A 52 61.07 -19.57 27.47
N THR A 53 61.72 -19.69 26.30
CA THR A 53 62.63 -20.79 26.04
C THR A 53 63.88 -20.75 26.91
N ALA A 54 64.37 -19.54 27.24
CA ALA A 54 65.57 -19.37 28.06
C ALA A 54 65.32 -19.85 29.50
N GLU A 55 64.12 -19.60 30.04
CA GLU A 55 63.74 -20.07 31.38
C GLU A 55 63.72 -21.61 31.44
N ILE A 56 63.16 -22.28 30.43
CA ILE A 56 63.14 -23.75 30.36
C ILE A 56 64.57 -24.33 30.28
N VAL A 57 65.41 -23.74 29.43
CA VAL A 57 66.81 -24.18 29.29
C VAL A 57 67.55 -24.01 30.62
N ALA A 58 67.45 -22.84 31.26
CA ALA A 58 68.09 -22.57 32.53
C ALA A 58 67.62 -23.53 33.65
N ALA A 59 66.33 -23.84 33.69
CA ALA A 59 65.77 -24.80 34.64
C ALA A 59 66.39 -26.20 34.47
N PHE A 60 66.50 -26.69 33.24
CA PHE A 60 67.12 -28.01 32.98
C PHE A 60 68.63 -28.03 33.23
N GLU A 61 69.35 -26.99 32.84
CA GLU A 61 70.79 -26.87 33.08
C GLU A 61 71.10 -26.80 34.58
N SER A 62 70.31 -26.05 35.36
CA SER A 62 70.42 -26.03 36.83
C SER A 62 70.17 -27.39 37.47
N ALA A 63 69.39 -28.26 36.82
CA ALA A 63 69.15 -29.64 37.23
C ALA A 63 70.23 -30.64 36.75
N GLY A 64 71.34 -30.12 36.20
CA GLY A 64 72.49 -30.90 35.74
C GLY A 64 72.22 -31.68 34.45
N MET A 65 71.36 -31.16 33.57
CA MET A 65 71.04 -31.78 32.28
C MET A 65 71.66 -30.99 31.13
N THR A 66 72.02 -31.68 30.05
CA THR A 66 72.37 -31.06 28.76
C THR A 66 71.11 -30.89 27.94
N VAL A 67 70.84 -29.68 27.45
CA VAL A 67 69.64 -29.36 26.68
C VAL A 67 69.97 -29.24 25.20
N LEU A 68 69.15 -29.88 24.35
CA LEU A 68 69.16 -29.72 22.91
C LEU A 68 67.84 -29.11 22.47
N ARG A 69 67.86 -28.19 21.50
CA ARG A 69 66.68 -27.52 20.96
C ARG A 69 66.45 -27.95 19.52
N PHE A 70 65.21 -28.26 19.20
CA PHE A 70 64.78 -28.60 17.85
C PHE A 70 63.53 -27.81 17.49
N GLY A 71 63.60 -27.02 16.42
CA GLY A 71 62.44 -26.34 15.84
C GLY A 71 61.70 -27.25 14.87
N GLN A 72 60.38 -27.14 14.85
CA GLN A 72 59.52 -27.87 13.92
C GLN A 72 58.31 -27.03 13.53
N GLY A 73 57.95 -27.10 12.26
CA GLY A 73 56.76 -26.46 11.71
C GLY A 73 57.01 -24.99 11.42
N ASN A 74 57.23 -24.57 10.17
CA ASN A 74 57.35 -23.17 9.84
C ASN A 74 56.09 -22.40 10.28
N ALA A 75 56.25 -21.30 11.03
CA ALA A 75 55.11 -20.59 11.63
C ALA A 75 54.11 -20.01 10.61
N ALA A 76 54.59 -19.52 9.46
CA ALA A 76 53.73 -19.02 8.39
C ALA A 76 52.99 -20.15 7.65
N LEU A 77 53.64 -21.29 7.45
CA LEU A 77 52.98 -22.48 6.91
C LEU A 77 51.94 -23.02 7.89
N TRP A 78 52.28 -23.10 9.18
CA TRP A 78 51.36 -23.53 10.23
C TRP A 78 50.11 -22.66 10.27
N SER A 79 50.26 -21.33 10.27
CA SER A 79 49.09 -20.44 10.29
C SER A 79 48.22 -20.68 9.05
N SER A 80 48.83 -20.82 7.86
CA SER A 80 48.20 -21.18 6.58
C SER A 80 47.35 -22.46 6.67
N LEU A 81 47.93 -23.55 7.15
CA LEU A 81 47.22 -24.83 7.32
C LEU A 81 46.12 -24.76 8.38
N MET A 82 46.35 -24.05 9.49
CA MET A 82 45.29 -23.78 10.48
C MET A 82 44.13 -22.99 9.87
N GLY A 83 44.42 -22.02 9.00
CA GLY A 83 43.40 -21.31 8.24
C GLY A 83 42.54 -22.25 7.38
N ALA A 84 43.17 -23.20 6.68
CA ALA A 84 42.45 -24.21 5.91
C ALA A 84 41.58 -25.11 6.81
N HIS A 85 42.07 -25.50 7.99
CA HIS A 85 41.27 -26.21 8.99
C HIS A 85 40.06 -25.40 9.46
N PHE A 86 40.20 -24.11 9.72
CA PHE A 86 39.07 -23.26 10.14
C PHE A 86 38.04 -23.09 9.04
N ILE A 87 38.48 -22.91 7.79
CA ILE A 87 37.60 -22.87 6.61
C ILE A 87 36.78 -24.16 6.51
N LYS A 88 37.41 -25.32 6.69
CA LYS A 88 36.74 -26.62 6.72
C LYS A 88 35.67 -26.74 7.82
N VAL A 89 35.90 -26.14 8.99
CA VAL A 89 34.89 -26.11 10.06
C VAL A 89 33.67 -25.31 9.65
N LYS A 90 33.86 -24.19 8.93
CA LYS A 90 32.77 -23.37 8.40
C LYS A 90 32.04 -24.03 7.22
N PHE A 91 32.80 -24.71 6.36
CA PHE A 91 32.35 -25.35 5.11
C PHE A 91 32.74 -26.84 5.10
N PRO A 92 31.96 -27.71 5.77
CA PRO A 92 32.31 -29.12 5.97
C PRO A 92 32.54 -29.92 4.68
N GLU A 93 31.99 -29.49 3.56
CA GLU A 93 32.21 -30.07 2.23
C GLU A 93 33.68 -30.05 1.78
N LEU A 94 34.51 -29.19 2.39
CA LEU A 94 35.94 -29.10 2.12
C LEU A 94 36.78 -30.13 2.90
N GLU A 95 36.16 -30.95 3.76
CA GLU A 95 36.85 -31.98 4.54
C GLU A 95 37.77 -32.88 3.70
N PRO A 96 37.35 -33.44 2.55
CA PRO A 96 38.21 -34.32 1.76
C PRO A 96 39.48 -33.62 1.25
N LEU A 97 39.37 -32.33 0.91
CA LEU A 97 40.46 -31.53 0.38
C LEU A 97 41.47 -31.17 1.47
N VAL A 98 41.00 -30.71 2.64
CA VAL A 98 41.88 -30.40 3.77
C VAL A 98 42.53 -31.67 4.31
N SER A 99 41.79 -32.78 4.41
CA SER A 99 42.36 -34.09 4.72
C SER A 99 43.45 -34.53 3.73
N ALA A 100 43.33 -34.17 2.44
CA ALA A 100 44.39 -34.45 1.45
C ALA A 100 45.63 -33.56 1.67
N ALA A 101 45.42 -32.29 2.04
CA ALA A 101 46.50 -31.38 2.43
C ALA A 101 47.25 -31.90 3.68
N ASP A 102 46.54 -32.38 4.70
CA ASP A 102 47.13 -32.96 5.90
C ASP A 102 47.98 -34.20 5.57
N ARG A 103 47.47 -35.07 4.69
CA ARG A 103 48.24 -36.23 4.21
C ARG A 103 49.49 -35.81 3.45
N LEU A 104 49.39 -34.80 2.59
CA LEU A 104 50.53 -34.27 1.85
C LEU A 104 51.58 -33.69 2.81
N TYR A 105 51.14 -32.88 3.79
CA TYR A 105 52.02 -32.32 4.80
C TYR A 105 52.74 -33.42 5.59
N ASN A 106 52.00 -34.37 6.15
CA ASN A 106 52.56 -35.44 6.97
C ASN A 106 53.50 -36.38 6.21
N SER A 107 53.26 -36.61 4.92
CA SER A 107 54.05 -37.54 4.11
C SER A 107 55.26 -36.93 3.41
N ARG A 108 55.21 -35.64 3.04
CA ARG A 108 56.26 -34.99 2.23
C ARG A 108 56.93 -33.80 2.91
N VAL A 109 56.22 -33.07 3.76
CA VAL A 109 56.71 -31.78 4.29
C VAL A 109 57.22 -31.91 5.72
N PHE A 110 56.48 -32.62 6.58
CA PHE A 110 56.75 -32.68 8.02
C PHE A 110 58.22 -33.01 8.36
N ALA A 111 58.82 -34.02 7.73
CA ALA A 111 60.18 -34.44 8.07
C ALA A 111 61.27 -33.39 7.74
N GLY A 112 60.99 -32.46 6.82
CA GLY A 112 61.88 -31.39 6.36
C GLY A 112 61.47 -29.99 6.80
N ASP A 113 60.40 -29.88 7.61
CA ASP A 113 59.84 -28.61 8.07
C ASP A 113 60.51 -28.12 9.36
N HIS A 114 61.82 -27.86 9.26
CA HIS A 114 62.69 -27.42 10.36
C HIS A 114 63.23 -26.00 10.12
N SER A 115 62.33 -25.02 9.96
CA SER A 115 62.74 -23.63 9.70
C SER A 115 63.42 -22.94 10.88
N ASP A 116 64.13 -21.84 10.60
CA ASP A 116 64.66 -20.91 11.62
C ASP A 116 63.57 -20.14 12.38
N GLN A 117 62.31 -20.24 11.93
CA GLN A 117 61.13 -19.62 12.52
C GLN A 117 60.06 -20.68 12.78
N PRO A 118 60.33 -21.64 13.69
CA PRO A 118 59.40 -22.71 13.98
C PRO A 118 58.23 -22.17 14.81
N TYR A 119 57.04 -22.71 14.58
CA TYR A 119 55.89 -22.55 15.46
C TYR A 119 56.06 -23.33 16.75
N ARG A 120 56.72 -24.50 16.68
CA ARG A 120 56.93 -25.36 17.85
C ARG A 120 58.40 -25.64 18.06
N GLU A 121 58.86 -25.39 19.27
CA GLU A 121 60.18 -25.81 19.73
C GLU A 121 60.08 -27.01 20.66
N TYR A 122 61.11 -27.85 20.60
CA TYR A 122 61.31 -28.97 21.50
C TYR A 122 62.61 -28.80 22.27
N CYS A 123 62.52 -28.68 23.59
CA CYS A 123 63.67 -28.81 24.49
C CYS A 123 63.81 -30.27 24.92
N VAL A 124 64.89 -30.90 24.49
CA VAL A 124 65.27 -32.27 24.87
C VAL A 124 66.41 -32.19 25.87
N ALA A 125 66.09 -32.32 27.15
CA ALA A 125 67.05 -32.35 28.24
C ALA A 125 67.47 -33.78 28.54
N VAL A 126 68.77 -34.07 28.54
CA VAL A 126 69.33 -35.40 28.81
C VAL A 126 70.38 -35.35 29.92
N ARG A 127 70.48 -36.40 30.73
CA ARG A 127 71.49 -36.46 31.81
C ARG A 127 72.85 -36.97 31.37
N LEU A 128 72.88 -37.83 30.35
CA LEU A 128 74.11 -38.45 29.88
C LEU A 128 74.66 -37.69 28.67
N PRO A 129 75.93 -37.25 28.68
CA PRO A 129 76.56 -36.62 27.52
C PRO A 129 76.52 -37.50 26.25
N SER A 130 76.55 -38.82 26.42
CA SER A 130 76.43 -39.77 25.31
C SER A 130 75.05 -39.75 24.65
N ASP A 131 73.98 -39.48 25.40
CA ASP A 131 72.65 -39.30 24.82
C ASP A 131 72.57 -37.99 24.03
N ALA A 132 73.19 -36.91 24.54
CA ALA A 132 73.25 -35.64 23.83
C ALA A 132 74.01 -35.78 22.50
N ALA A 133 75.19 -36.41 22.53
CA ALA A 133 75.99 -36.67 21.33
C ALA A 133 75.22 -37.52 20.31
N ARG A 134 74.47 -38.54 20.76
CA ARG A 134 73.64 -39.37 19.87
C ARG A 134 72.51 -38.58 19.20
N LEU A 135 71.86 -37.69 19.94
CA LEU A 135 70.78 -36.84 19.40
C LEU A 135 71.32 -35.77 18.44
N GLN A 136 72.48 -35.17 18.72
CA GLN A 136 73.16 -34.27 17.78
C GLN A 136 73.58 -34.99 16.51
N ALA A 137 74.08 -36.24 16.62
CA ALA A 137 74.44 -37.05 15.47
C ALA A 137 73.23 -37.53 14.66
N ASN A 138 72.05 -37.62 15.28
CA ASN A 138 70.79 -38.08 14.67
C ASN A 138 69.58 -37.25 15.16
N PRO A 139 69.43 -35.99 14.70
CA PRO A 139 68.29 -35.16 15.06
C PRO A 139 66.96 -35.78 14.56
N PRO A 140 65.84 -35.52 15.26
CA PRO A 140 64.53 -36.10 14.94
C PRO A 140 63.92 -35.60 13.62
N PHE A 141 64.40 -34.46 13.09
CA PHE A 141 63.97 -33.84 11.83
C PHE A 141 65.20 -33.64 10.96
N ARG A 142 65.33 -34.43 9.88
CA ARG A 142 66.55 -34.54 9.05
C ARG A 142 66.31 -34.57 7.55
N ALA A 143 65.06 -34.53 7.11
CA ALA A 143 64.81 -34.58 5.68
C ALA A 143 65.10 -33.22 5.04
N ASP A 144 65.40 -33.26 3.74
CA ASP A 144 65.45 -32.05 2.94
C ASP A 144 64.05 -31.43 2.85
N LEU A 145 64.00 -30.11 2.75
CA LEU A 145 62.76 -29.38 2.53
C LEU A 145 62.18 -29.76 1.17
N ASP A 146 60.94 -30.27 1.15
CA ASP A 146 60.17 -30.42 -0.07
C ASP A 146 59.53 -29.07 -0.45
N ALA A 147 60.30 -28.24 -1.15
CA ALA A 147 59.89 -26.88 -1.52
C ALA A 147 58.64 -26.85 -2.41
N GLU A 148 58.48 -27.86 -3.29
CA GLU A 148 57.32 -27.97 -4.17
C GLU A 148 56.05 -28.26 -3.37
N ALA A 149 56.07 -29.28 -2.51
CA ALA A 149 54.93 -29.62 -1.66
C ALA A 149 54.58 -28.48 -0.70
N THR A 150 55.59 -27.80 -0.16
CA THR A 150 55.42 -26.63 0.73
C THR A 150 54.75 -25.47 0.00
N ALA A 151 55.19 -25.15 -1.22
CA ALA A 151 54.58 -24.11 -2.05
C ALA A 151 53.13 -24.46 -2.44
N LEU A 152 52.87 -25.73 -2.78
CA LEU A 152 51.53 -26.21 -3.10
C LEU A 152 50.58 -26.06 -1.91
N LEU A 153 50.99 -26.48 -0.70
CA LEU A 153 50.18 -26.34 0.51
C LEU A 153 49.89 -24.88 0.85
N SER A 154 50.90 -24.02 0.72
CA SER A 154 50.75 -22.58 0.96
C SER A 154 49.78 -21.94 -0.03
N GLY A 155 49.91 -22.29 -1.33
CA GLY A 155 49.01 -21.85 -2.38
C GLY A 155 47.58 -22.35 -2.20
N LEU A 156 47.40 -23.62 -1.79
CA LEU A 156 46.10 -24.21 -1.51
C LEU A 156 45.38 -23.47 -0.37
N ALA A 157 46.08 -23.22 0.73
CA ALA A 157 45.52 -22.49 1.87
C ALA A 157 45.11 -21.06 1.49
N GLY A 158 45.93 -20.36 0.70
CA GLY A 158 45.61 -19.04 0.17
C GLY A 158 44.38 -19.04 -0.74
N GLY A 159 44.34 -19.95 -1.72
CA GLY A 159 43.21 -20.08 -2.64
C GLY A 159 41.90 -20.46 -1.94
N LEU A 160 41.96 -21.35 -0.94
CA LEU A 160 40.79 -21.70 -0.12
C LEU A 160 40.24 -20.50 0.64
N ARG A 161 41.13 -19.66 1.20
CA ARG A 161 40.71 -18.42 1.87
C ARG A 161 39.99 -17.48 0.92
N GLU A 162 40.56 -17.22 -0.25
CA GLU A 162 39.94 -16.34 -1.24
C GLU A 162 38.55 -16.83 -1.66
N LEU A 163 38.40 -18.15 -1.88
CA LEU A 163 37.11 -18.76 -2.19
C LEU A 163 36.12 -18.63 -1.02
N ALA A 164 36.55 -18.87 0.21
CA ALA A 164 35.70 -18.76 1.39
C ALA A 164 35.18 -17.32 1.59
N VAL A 165 36.06 -16.32 1.47
CA VAL A 165 35.68 -14.91 1.61
C VAL A 165 34.72 -14.47 0.50
N ARG A 166 35.01 -14.86 -0.75
CA ARG A 166 34.12 -14.55 -1.88
C ARG A 166 32.74 -15.18 -1.69
N THR A 167 32.67 -16.43 -1.25
CA THR A 167 31.42 -17.14 -0.99
C THR A 167 30.62 -16.44 0.10
N ALA A 168 31.25 -16.12 1.23
CA ALA A 168 30.61 -15.41 2.33
C ALA A 168 30.09 -14.02 1.94
N ASN A 169 30.83 -13.28 1.09
CA ASN A 169 30.37 -11.99 0.58
C ASN A 169 29.17 -12.14 -0.36
N SER A 170 29.20 -13.13 -1.26
CA SER A 170 28.06 -13.44 -2.12
C SER A 170 26.82 -13.82 -1.31
N GLU A 171 26.95 -14.64 -0.26
CA GLU A 171 25.83 -15.00 0.62
C GLU A 171 25.20 -13.77 1.28
N LYS A 172 26.02 -12.82 1.78
CA LYS A 172 25.53 -11.56 2.36
C LYS A 172 24.79 -10.69 1.34
N GLU A 173 25.30 -10.60 0.11
CA GLU A 173 24.65 -9.85 -0.97
C GLU A 173 23.31 -10.48 -1.37
N TRP A 174 23.25 -11.80 -1.47
CA TRP A 174 22.02 -12.54 -1.73
C TRP A 174 20.99 -12.35 -0.61
N GLU A 175 21.42 -12.43 0.65
CA GLU A 175 20.54 -12.19 1.80
C GLU A 175 19.98 -10.76 1.81
N SER A 176 20.82 -9.76 1.53
CA SER A 176 20.40 -8.36 1.40
C SER A 176 19.38 -8.18 0.28
N THR A 177 19.64 -8.79 -0.89
CA THR A 177 18.75 -8.75 -2.05
C THR A 177 17.41 -9.41 -1.74
N ALA A 178 17.41 -10.57 -1.06
CA ALA A 178 16.19 -11.25 -0.64
C ALA A 178 15.34 -10.37 0.30
N ARG A 179 15.97 -9.73 1.29
CA ARG A 179 15.27 -8.80 2.20
C ARG A 179 14.65 -7.61 1.48
N LEU A 180 15.35 -7.04 0.48
CA LEU A 180 14.81 -5.96 -0.35
C LEU A 180 13.62 -6.40 -1.18
N LEU A 181 13.67 -7.60 -1.77
CA LEU A 181 12.55 -8.17 -2.51
C LEU A 181 11.33 -8.42 -1.62
N ASP A 182 11.53 -8.92 -0.40
CA ASP A 182 10.44 -9.10 0.58
C ASP A 182 9.77 -7.76 0.94
N ALA A 183 10.56 -6.70 1.11
CA ALA A 183 10.04 -5.35 1.35
C ALA A 183 9.21 -4.85 0.17
N TYR A 184 9.69 -5.03 -1.07
CA TYR A 184 8.93 -4.65 -2.27
C TYR A 184 7.62 -5.44 -2.43
N ILE A 185 7.62 -6.73 -2.09
CA ILE A 185 6.41 -7.54 -2.11
C ILE A 185 5.38 -6.99 -1.10
N ALA A 186 5.82 -6.59 0.09
CA ALA A 186 4.95 -5.98 1.09
C ALA A 186 4.36 -4.64 0.62
N ASP A 187 5.19 -3.78 0.02
CA ASP A 187 4.76 -2.48 -0.52
C ASP A 187 3.75 -2.66 -1.67
N LEU A 188 4.01 -3.60 -2.58
CA LEU A 188 3.08 -3.93 -3.66
C LEU A 188 1.73 -4.44 -3.12
N ALA A 189 1.73 -5.20 -2.03
CA ALA A 189 0.51 -5.65 -1.39
C ALA A 189 -0.28 -4.49 -0.74
N VAL A 190 0.40 -3.48 -0.19
CA VAL A 190 -0.23 -2.24 0.30
C VAL A 190 -0.84 -1.46 -0.86
N ALA A 191 -0.04 -1.16 -1.89
CA ALA A 191 -0.49 -0.41 -3.06
C ALA A 191 -1.70 -1.08 -3.75
N LYS A 192 -1.68 -2.41 -3.89
CA LYS A 192 -2.82 -3.16 -4.44
C LYS A 192 -4.09 -3.00 -3.61
N ARG A 193 -3.99 -2.95 -2.28
CA ARG A 193 -5.15 -2.72 -1.40
C ARG A 193 -5.68 -1.30 -1.54
N GLU A 194 -4.80 -0.31 -1.56
CA GLU A 194 -5.18 1.11 -1.71
C GLU A 194 -5.84 1.38 -3.06
N TRP A 195 -5.28 0.84 -4.15
CA TRP A 195 -5.88 0.92 -5.47
C TRP A 195 -7.21 0.18 -5.54
N GLY A 196 -7.32 -0.99 -4.91
CA GLY A 196 -8.59 -1.71 -4.78
C GLY A 196 -9.66 -0.89 -4.08
N ALA A 197 -9.32 -0.22 -2.97
CA ALA A 197 -10.23 0.66 -2.25
C ALA A 197 -10.62 1.90 -3.07
N THR A 198 -9.66 2.50 -3.79
CA THR A 198 -9.91 3.65 -4.67
C THR A 198 -10.82 3.28 -5.83
N ALA A 199 -10.61 2.12 -6.45
CA ALA A 199 -11.46 1.62 -7.52
C ALA A 199 -12.90 1.36 -7.03
N ALA A 200 -13.05 0.75 -5.85
CA ALA A 200 -14.36 0.51 -5.24
C ALA A 200 -15.09 1.83 -4.92
N TYR A 201 -14.37 2.83 -4.38
CA TYR A 201 -14.93 4.15 -4.12
C TYR A 201 -15.35 4.87 -5.40
N ALA A 202 -14.52 4.82 -6.46
CA ALA A 202 -14.87 5.40 -7.75
C ALA A 202 -16.12 4.75 -8.36
N GLN A 203 -16.28 3.43 -8.21
CA GLN A 203 -17.47 2.72 -8.65
C GLN A 203 -18.72 3.14 -7.87
N GLN A 204 -18.63 3.32 -6.55
CA GLN A 204 -19.72 3.85 -5.73
C GLN A 204 -20.11 5.27 -6.13
N LEU A 205 -19.12 6.14 -6.39
CA LEU A 205 -19.36 7.50 -6.84
C LEU A 205 -20.07 7.52 -8.20
N GLN A 206 -19.66 6.65 -9.12
CA GLN A 206 -20.29 6.52 -10.43
C GLN A 206 -21.75 6.04 -10.30
N GLN A 207 -22.01 5.02 -9.47
CA GLN A 207 -23.38 4.56 -9.20
C GLN A 207 -24.24 5.67 -8.59
N GLY A 208 -23.74 6.39 -7.59
CA GLY A 208 -24.47 7.50 -6.99
C GLY A 208 -24.75 8.65 -7.97
N LYS A 209 -23.81 8.91 -8.90
CA LYS A 209 -24.03 9.85 -9.99
C LYS A 209 -25.13 9.37 -10.93
N ASP A 210 -25.08 8.12 -11.38
CA ASP A 210 -26.07 7.55 -12.30
C ASP A 210 -27.48 7.57 -11.68
N GLU A 211 -27.61 7.26 -10.38
CA GLU A 211 -28.86 7.36 -9.63
C GLU A 211 -29.37 8.81 -9.53
N ALA A 212 -28.48 9.76 -9.24
CA ALA A 212 -28.81 11.17 -9.17
C ALA A 212 -29.27 11.72 -10.53
N ASP A 213 -28.57 11.36 -11.60
CA ASP A 213 -28.90 11.72 -12.98
C ASP A 213 -30.27 11.12 -13.38
N ALA A 214 -30.51 9.85 -13.09
CA ALA A 214 -31.81 9.21 -13.31
C ALA A 214 -32.94 9.91 -12.53
N GLY A 215 -32.69 10.25 -11.26
CA GLY A 215 -33.64 10.99 -10.42
C GLY A 215 -33.89 12.43 -10.89
N TRP A 216 -32.90 13.08 -11.51
CA TRP A 216 -33.04 14.39 -12.13
C TRP A 216 -33.89 14.30 -13.41
N ILE A 217 -33.60 13.35 -14.30
CA ILE A 217 -34.37 13.11 -15.53
C ILE A 217 -35.84 12.82 -15.20
N ALA A 218 -36.10 11.94 -14.23
CA ALA A 218 -37.46 11.58 -13.82
C ALA A 218 -38.24 12.80 -13.28
N ARG A 219 -37.61 13.62 -12.43
CA ARG A 219 -38.22 14.86 -11.92
C ARG A 219 -38.49 15.83 -13.06
N HIS A 220 -37.53 16.03 -13.95
CA HIS A 220 -37.69 16.92 -15.10
C HIS A 220 -38.88 16.50 -15.98
N ALA A 221 -39.02 15.21 -16.27
CA ALA A 221 -40.16 14.68 -17.02
C ALA A 221 -41.50 14.93 -16.29
N GLN A 222 -41.56 14.74 -14.96
CA GLN A 222 -42.75 15.04 -14.17
C GLN A 222 -43.11 16.53 -14.20
N TRP A 223 -42.11 17.42 -14.11
CA TRP A 223 -42.32 18.86 -14.22
C TRP A 223 -42.89 19.24 -15.59
N GLN A 224 -42.31 18.70 -16.67
CA GLN A 224 -42.80 18.93 -18.03
C GLN A 224 -44.23 18.42 -18.22
N GLN A 225 -44.57 17.25 -17.68
CA GLN A 225 -45.93 16.72 -17.74
C GLN A 225 -46.91 17.63 -16.99
N ARG A 226 -46.56 18.07 -15.77
CA ARG A 226 -47.40 19.00 -14.99
C ARG A 226 -47.58 20.34 -15.69
N GLU A 227 -46.53 20.84 -16.33
CA GLU A 227 -46.60 22.08 -17.12
C GLU A 227 -47.58 21.92 -18.29
N GLN A 228 -47.52 20.81 -19.03
CA GLN A 228 -48.47 20.50 -20.10
C GLN A 228 -49.91 20.35 -19.58
N GLU A 229 -50.11 19.66 -18.46
CA GLU A 229 -51.43 19.53 -17.83
C GLU A 229 -52.00 20.88 -17.38
N LEU A 230 -51.17 21.76 -16.81
CA LEU A 230 -51.57 23.10 -16.43
C LEU A 230 -51.90 23.96 -17.66
N GLN A 231 -51.09 23.90 -18.71
CA GLN A 231 -51.37 24.59 -19.97
C GLN A 231 -52.69 24.13 -20.60
N ALA A 232 -52.97 22.82 -20.58
CA ALA A 232 -54.23 22.26 -21.07
C ALA A 232 -55.44 22.74 -20.23
N ARG A 233 -55.31 22.78 -18.89
CA ARG A 233 -56.36 23.31 -18.01
C ARG A 233 -56.63 24.80 -18.26
N VAL A 234 -55.57 25.60 -18.39
CA VAL A 234 -55.71 27.03 -18.70
C VAL A 234 -56.39 27.22 -20.05
N ALA A 235 -56.06 26.41 -21.06
CA ALA A 235 -56.72 26.46 -22.36
C ALA A 235 -58.22 26.09 -22.27
N ASP A 236 -58.57 25.05 -21.50
CA ASP A 236 -59.97 24.65 -21.28
C ASP A 236 -60.75 25.74 -20.52
N GLU A 237 -60.19 26.31 -19.46
CA GLU A 237 -60.80 27.43 -18.72
C GLU A 237 -61.01 28.66 -19.61
N LEU A 238 -60.05 28.99 -20.46
CA LEU A 238 -60.19 30.08 -21.45
C LEU A 238 -61.31 29.79 -22.45
N GLN A 239 -61.42 28.54 -22.94
CA GLN A 239 -62.49 28.15 -23.85
C GLN A 239 -63.88 28.20 -23.17
N GLN A 240 -63.96 27.78 -21.90
CA GLN A 240 -65.18 27.87 -21.10
C GLN A 240 -65.58 29.34 -20.86
N LEU A 241 -64.61 30.20 -20.54
CA LEU A 241 -64.83 31.65 -20.39
C LEU A 241 -65.32 32.27 -21.70
N GLN A 242 -64.70 31.93 -22.82
CA GLN A 242 -65.12 32.38 -24.15
C GLN A 242 -66.57 31.96 -24.43
N SER A 243 -66.89 30.68 -24.22
CA SER A 243 -68.24 30.14 -24.42
C SER A 243 -69.28 30.79 -23.50
N ALA A 244 -68.88 31.11 -22.26
CA ALA A 244 -69.74 31.82 -21.32
C ALA A 244 -69.97 33.28 -21.73
N GLN A 245 -68.94 33.97 -22.24
CA GLN A 245 -69.06 35.30 -22.81
C GLN A 245 -69.98 35.31 -24.04
N ASP A 246 -69.84 34.34 -24.94
CA ASP A 246 -70.70 34.20 -26.12
C ASP A 246 -72.16 33.96 -25.72
N ARG A 247 -72.41 33.08 -24.73
CA ARG A 247 -73.76 32.86 -24.18
C ARG A 247 -74.32 34.12 -23.52
N MET A 248 -73.49 34.87 -22.79
CA MET A 248 -73.92 36.14 -22.20
C MET A 248 -74.29 37.15 -23.29
N ALA A 249 -73.51 37.23 -24.37
CA ALA A 249 -73.82 38.09 -25.50
C ALA A 249 -75.15 37.71 -26.17
N GLU A 250 -75.40 36.41 -26.39
CA GLU A 250 -76.67 35.90 -26.92
C GLU A 250 -77.86 36.20 -25.98
N LEU A 251 -77.68 36.05 -24.67
CA LEU A 251 -78.70 36.39 -23.67
C LEU A 251 -79.00 37.89 -23.64
N VAL A 252 -77.98 38.74 -23.82
CA VAL A 252 -78.18 40.20 -23.93
C VAL A 252 -78.95 40.53 -25.20
N GLU A 253 -78.58 39.95 -26.35
CA GLU A 253 -79.26 40.19 -27.63
C GLU A 253 -80.73 39.72 -27.59
N THR A 254 -81.00 38.54 -27.04
CA THR A 254 -82.37 38.03 -26.87
C THR A 254 -83.19 38.88 -25.90
N ALA A 255 -82.59 39.38 -24.81
CA ALA A 255 -83.26 40.30 -23.90
C ALA A 255 -83.57 41.66 -24.56
N GLU A 256 -82.68 42.17 -25.41
CA GLU A 256 -82.91 43.37 -26.20
C GLU A 256 -84.02 43.18 -27.24
N ALA A 257 -84.03 42.04 -27.94
CA ALA A 257 -85.10 41.67 -28.87
C ALA A 257 -86.46 41.54 -28.17
N ALA A 258 -86.50 40.92 -26.98
CA ALA A 258 -87.71 40.83 -26.17
C ALA A 258 -88.19 42.21 -25.68
N ARG A 259 -87.27 43.12 -25.33
CA ARG A 259 -87.61 44.52 -24.98
C ARG A 259 -88.19 45.27 -26.18
N LEU A 260 -87.65 45.06 -27.39
CA LEU A 260 -88.19 45.66 -28.61
C LEU A 260 -89.59 45.13 -28.92
N GLN A 261 -89.81 43.82 -28.82
CA GLN A 261 -91.15 43.23 -28.98
C GLN A 261 -92.14 43.77 -27.95
N ALA A 262 -91.73 43.90 -26.67
CA ALA A 262 -92.59 44.48 -25.64
C ALA A 262 -93.00 45.93 -25.98
N ARG A 263 -92.07 46.74 -26.49
CA ARG A 263 -92.36 48.11 -26.95
C ARG A 263 -93.29 48.14 -28.17
N ASP A 264 -93.14 47.20 -29.11
CA ASP A 264 -94.05 47.14 -30.26
C ASP A 264 -95.46 46.69 -29.86
N VAL A 265 -95.58 45.75 -28.92
CA VAL A 265 -96.87 45.37 -28.31
C VAL A 265 -97.49 46.56 -27.57
N GLU A 266 -96.69 47.34 -26.85
CA GLU A 266 -97.12 48.56 -26.16
C GLU A 266 -97.65 49.62 -27.16
N ARG A 267 -96.94 49.84 -28.27
CA ARG A 267 -97.40 50.72 -29.37
C ARG A 267 -98.67 50.22 -30.04
N GLU A 268 -98.81 48.91 -30.24
CA GLU A 268 -100.00 48.31 -30.84
C GLU A 268 -101.22 48.50 -29.91
N LEU A 269 -101.02 48.35 -28.59
CA LEU A 269 -102.03 48.64 -27.57
C LEU A 269 -102.42 50.12 -27.56
N GLU A 270 -101.45 51.03 -27.64
CA GLU A 270 -101.70 52.48 -27.74
C GLU A 270 -102.48 52.84 -29.01
N GLN A 271 -102.15 52.26 -30.16
CA GLN A 271 -102.89 52.46 -31.40
C GLN A 271 -104.32 51.94 -31.30
N ARG A 272 -104.54 50.75 -30.73
CA ARG A 272 -105.89 50.21 -30.50
C ARG A 272 -106.71 51.09 -29.55
N LEU A 273 -106.08 51.68 -28.54
CA LEU A 273 -106.70 52.66 -27.65
C LEU A 273 -107.07 53.94 -28.39
N GLN A 274 -106.17 54.49 -29.22
CA GLN A 274 -106.47 55.67 -30.04
C GLN A 274 -107.61 55.41 -31.04
N GLN A 275 -107.66 54.23 -31.65
CA GLN A 275 -108.71 53.83 -32.59
C GLN A 275 -110.08 53.75 -31.89
N ARG A 276 -110.14 53.16 -30.69
CA ARG A 276 -111.36 53.16 -29.86
C ARG A 276 -111.78 54.57 -29.44
N THR A 277 -110.83 55.45 -29.13
CA THR A 277 -111.11 56.84 -28.78
C THR A 277 -111.66 57.63 -29.98
N ALA A 278 -111.15 57.38 -31.19
CA ALA A 278 -111.63 58.00 -32.42
C ALA A 278 -113.04 57.52 -32.83
N ASP A 279 -113.33 56.23 -32.66
CA ASP A 279 -114.67 55.67 -32.89
C ASP A 279 -115.69 56.22 -31.88
N TYR A 280 -115.28 56.40 -30.62
CA TYR A 280 -116.10 57.05 -29.60
C TYR A 280 -116.43 58.52 -29.96
N GLN A 281 -115.47 59.27 -30.51
CA GLN A 281 -115.72 60.65 -30.95
C GLN A 281 -116.64 60.75 -32.19
N ARG A 282 -116.57 59.79 -33.13
CA ARG A 282 -117.50 59.73 -34.29
C ARG A 282 -118.93 59.41 -33.88
N SER A 283 -119.13 58.54 -32.88
CA SER A 283 -120.46 58.26 -32.30
C SER A 283 -121.07 59.52 -31.65
N ARG A 284 -120.27 60.28 -30.90
CA ARG A 284 -120.72 61.50 -30.20
C ARG A 284 -121.18 62.63 -31.14
N ARG A 285 -120.61 62.75 -32.35
CA ARG A 285 -121.05 63.75 -33.35
C ARG A 285 -122.40 63.38 -33.98
N LYS A 286 -122.70 62.08 -34.16
CA LYS A 286 -124.00 61.62 -34.66
C LYS A 286 -125.14 61.89 -33.67
N TRP A 287 -124.90 61.73 -32.37
CA TRP A 287 -125.89 62.05 -31.33
C TRP A 287 -126.16 63.55 -31.16
N LYS A 288 -125.16 64.43 -31.37
CA LYS A 288 -125.35 65.88 -31.29
C LYS A 288 -126.15 66.47 -32.47
N ALA A 289 -126.07 65.87 -33.67
CA ALA A 289 -126.87 66.29 -34.81
C ALA A 289 -128.36 65.90 -34.68
N ALA A 290 -128.65 64.78 -34.01
CA ALA A 290 -130.02 64.31 -33.77
C ALA A 290 -130.77 65.14 -32.70
N MET A 291 -130.08 65.68 -31.69
CA MET A 291 -130.73 66.45 -30.61
C MET A 291 -131.06 67.91 -30.94
N VAL A 292 -130.39 68.55 -31.90
CA VAL A 292 -130.68 69.96 -32.26
C VAL A 292 -131.92 70.08 -33.17
N VAL A 293 -132.23 69.07 -33.97
CA VAL A 293 -133.46 69.04 -34.81
C VAL A 293 -134.72 68.81 -33.96
N LEU A 294 -134.61 68.23 -32.77
CA LEU A 294 -135.74 67.98 -31.85
C LEU A 294 -136.05 69.14 -30.88
N ALA A 295 -135.15 70.12 -30.71
CA ALA A 295 -135.35 71.24 -29.78
C ALA A 295 -136.04 72.48 -30.40
N LEU A 296 -136.13 72.57 -31.74
CA LEU A 296 -136.79 73.68 -32.45
C LEU A 296 -138.28 73.44 -32.77
N GLY A 297 -138.83 72.24 -32.51
CA GLY A 297 -140.22 71.88 -32.82
C GLY A 297 -141.19 71.76 -31.62
N GLY A 298 -140.72 71.93 -30.39
CA GLY A 298 -141.44 71.46 -29.18
C GLY A 298 -142.06 72.52 -28.26
N LEU A 299 -141.93 73.83 -28.52
CA LEU A 299 -142.41 74.90 -27.61
C LEU A 299 -143.45 75.84 -28.23
N VAL A 300 -144.21 75.36 -29.24
CA VAL A 300 -145.41 76.05 -29.80
C VAL A 300 -146.72 75.42 -29.30
N ILE A 301 -146.70 74.26 -28.64
CA ILE A 301 -147.93 73.55 -28.26
C ILE A 301 -147.76 72.98 -26.85
N GLY A 302 -147.92 73.85 -25.84
CA GLY A 302 -147.83 73.45 -24.44
C GLY A 302 -148.33 74.56 -23.51
N ALA A 303 -149.61 74.49 -23.19
CA ALA A 303 -150.25 75.14 -22.05
C ALA A 303 -150.55 76.66 -22.17
N LEU A 304 -151.35 76.95 -23.20
CA LEU A 304 -152.36 78.02 -23.23
C LEU A 304 -153.67 77.60 -22.53
N VAL A 305 -153.63 76.74 -21.50
CA VAL A 305 -154.83 76.33 -20.74
C VAL A 305 -154.44 76.06 -19.28
N GLY A 306 -154.58 77.10 -18.45
CA GLY A 306 -154.55 77.00 -17.00
C GLY A 306 -154.44 78.37 -16.34
N TRP A 307 -155.60 79.00 -16.08
CA TRP A 307 -155.84 80.21 -15.25
C TRP A 307 -155.52 81.57 -15.90
N ALA A 308 -156.28 82.67 -15.79
CA ALA A 308 -157.58 83.02 -15.19
C ALA A 308 -157.95 82.34 -13.86
N VAL A 309 -157.29 82.75 -12.77
CA VAL A 309 -157.82 83.47 -11.57
C VAL A 309 -156.54 83.98 -10.87
N SER A 310 -156.19 85.25 -10.68
CA SER A 310 -156.76 86.58 -10.83
C SER A 310 -155.64 87.53 -11.27
#